data_AF-A0A2A2W4P3-F1
#
_entry.id   AF-A0A2A2W4P3-F1
#
_cell.length_a   1.000
_cell.length_b   1.000
_cell.length_c   1.000
_cell.angle_alpha   90.00
_cell.angle_beta   90.00
_cell.angle_gamma   90.00
#
_symmetry.space_group_name_H-M   'P 1'
#
loop_
_entity.id
_entity.type
_entity.pdbx_description
1 polymer ?
#
loop_
_entity_poly.entity_id
_entity_poly.type
_entity_poly.pdbx_seq_one_letter_code
_entity_poly.pdbx_strand_id
1 'polypeptide(L)'
;MQHDTWHLDNQWLNDFSETLVRDTHRLINELSIEVESDCVVVRGDARSYYSVQLAIHAAQTFGQVRPRFAETILLLSVGGQSLELNVTHATEPTHDAEVSTGRNARRRELTLAPV
;
A
#
# COMPACT_ATOMS: atom_id res chain seq x y z
N MET A 1 -9.66 20.32 22.08
CA MET A 1 -9.64 18.95 21.56
C MET A 1 -9.28 18.85 20.06
N GLN A 2 -9.26 19.95 19.29
CA GLN A 2 -8.90 19.92 17.85
C GLN A 2 -7.38 19.87 17.59
N HIS A 3 -6.57 20.37 18.54
CA HIS A 3 -5.11 20.34 18.44
C HIS A 3 -4.54 18.93 18.52
N ASP A 4 -5.11 18.06 19.36
CA ASP A 4 -4.59 16.71 19.59
C ASP A 4 -4.70 15.83 18.33
N THR A 5 -5.79 15.98 17.56
CA THR A 5 -6.00 15.25 16.31
C THR A 5 -4.99 15.65 15.23
N TRP A 6 -4.74 16.96 15.09
CA TRP A 6 -3.76 17.47 14.11
C TRP A 6 -2.34 16.98 14.41
N HIS A 7 -1.94 16.97 15.69
CA HIS A 7 -0.63 16.44 16.09
C HIS A 7 -0.49 14.94 15.78
N LEU A 8 -1.54 14.15 16.02
CA LEU A 8 -1.56 12.73 15.70
C LEU A 8 -1.50 12.46 14.20
N ASP A 9 -2.23 13.22 13.39
CA ASP A 9 -2.23 13.06 11.93
C ASP A 9 -0.87 13.41 11.34
N ASN A 10 -0.26 14.51 11.77
CA ASN A 10 1.09 14.87 11.33
C ASN A 10 2.14 13.84 11.74
N GLN A 11 2.07 13.33 12.97
CA GLN A 11 2.98 12.28 13.40
C GLN A 11 2.82 11.03 12.54
N TRP A 12 1.57 10.62 12.30
CA TRP A 12 1.27 9.48 11.43
C TRP A 12 1.82 9.69 10.01
N LEU A 13 1.66 10.88 9.43
CA LEU A 13 2.17 11.21 8.09
C LEU A 13 3.70 11.18 8.03
N ASN A 14 4.38 11.67 9.06
CA ASN A 14 5.83 11.61 9.15
C ASN A 14 6.31 10.16 9.21
N ASP A 15 5.72 9.35 10.08
CA ASP A 15 6.06 7.94 10.24
C ASP A 15 5.75 7.13 8.97
N PHE A 16 4.66 7.49 8.27
CA PHE A 16 4.29 6.90 6.99
C PHE A 16 5.30 7.26 5.90
N SER A 17 5.68 8.55 5.81
CA SER A 17 6.69 9.04 4.88
C SER A 17 8.02 8.33 5.07
N GLU A 18 8.52 8.24 6.30
CA GLU A 18 9.76 7.54 6.61
C GLU A 18 9.70 6.05 6.23
N THR A 19 8.58 5.40 6.51
CA THR A 19 8.36 4.00 6.14
C THR A 19 8.35 3.82 4.63
N LEU A 20 7.62 4.66 3.89
CA LEU A 20 7.54 4.56 2.44
C LEU A 20 8.91 4.77 1.81
N VAL A 21 9.66 5.78 2.25
CA VAL A 21 11.02 6.07 1.77
C VAL A 21 11.98 4.91 2.04
N ARG A 22 11.92 4.33 3.25
CA ARG A 22 12.77 3.20 3.65
C ARG A 22 12.45 1.95 2.84
N ASP A 23 11.18 1.57 2.78
CA ASP A 23 10.75 0.28 2.23
C ASP A 23 10.71 0.29 0.70
N THR A 24 10.62 1.46 0.08
CA THR A 24 10.83 1.65 -1.37
C THR A 24 12.30 1.88 -1.74
N HIS A 25 13.22 1.89 -0.78
CA HIS A 25 14.65 2.16 -0.97
C HIS A 25 14.94 3.46 -1.73
N ARG A 26 14.14 4.51 -1.52
CA ARG A 26 14.24 5.80 -2.23
C ARG A 26 14.11 5.66 -3.76
N LEU A 27 13.40 4.64 -4.25
CA LEU A 27 13.17 4.43 -5.67
C LEU A 27 11.98 5.23 -6.23
N ILE A 28 11.35 6.06 -5.40
CA ILE A 28 10.31 7.01 -5.79
C ILE A 28 10.87 8.41 -5.55
N ASN A 29 11.03 9.17 -6.62
CA ASN A 29 11.47 10.56 -6.59
C ASN A 29 10.28 11.49 -6.36
N GLU A 30 10.56 12.72 -5.95
CA GLU A 30 9.53 13.78 -5.81
C GLU A 30 8.32 13.34 -4.96
N LEU A 31 8.59 12.53 -3.94
CA LEU A 31 7.56 11.99 -3.07
C LEU A 31 6.87 13.11 -2.29
N SER A 32 5.55 13.18 -2.39
CA SER A 32 4.69 14.04 -1.56
C SER A 32 3.56 13.22 -0.97
N ILE A 33 3.15 13.59 0.25
CA ILE A 33 2.10 12.92 1.00
C ILE A 33 1.19 13.99 1.57
N GLU A 34 -0.11 13.85 1.29
CA GLU A 34 -1.15 14.80 1.69
C GLU A 34 -2.35 14.03 2.27
N VAL A 35 -3.14 14.71 3.09
CA VAL A 35 -4.41 14.19 3.60
C VAL A 35 -5.55 14.85 2.84
N GLU A 36 -6.43 14.03 2.26
CA GLU A 36 -7.65 14.49 1.60
C GLU A 36 -8.86 13.87 2.30
N SER A 37 -9.62 14.69 3.03
CA SER A 37 -10.79 14.26 3.82
C SER A 37 -10.46 13.10 4.79
N ASP A 38 -10.64 11.85 4.36
CA ASP A 38 -10.45 10.62 5.14
C ASP A 38 -9.42 9.65 4.52
N CYS A 39 -8.69 10.09 3.49
CA CYS A 39 -7.65 9.29 2.85
C CYS A 39 -6.30 10.02 2.81
N VAL A 40 -5.26 9.24 2.56
CA VAL A 40 -3.90 9.75 2.34
C VAL A 40 -3.56 9.62 0.87
N VAL A 41 -3.14 10.72 0.26
CA VAL A 41 -2.71 10.73 -1.14
C VAL A 41 -1.20 10.82 -1.19
N VAL A 42 -0.58 9.86 -1.88
CA VAL A 42 0.86 9.80 -2.11
C VAL A 42 1.11 10.06 -3.59
N ARG A 43 1.93 11.06 -3.90
CA ARG A 43 2.35 11.36 -5.28
C ARG A 43 3.85 11.17 -5.42
N GLY A 44 4.32 10.73 -6.58
CA GLY A 44 5.76 10.65 -6.86
C GLY A 44 6.10 9.97 -8.18
N ASP A 45 7.37 10.04 -8.55
CA ASP A 45 7.91 9.42 -9.77
C ASP A 45 8.68 8.14 -9.44
N ALA A 46 8.06 7.00 -9.72
CA ALA A 46 8.62 5.69 -9.48
C ALA A 46 9.57 5.29 -10.61
N ARG A 47 10.79 4.88 -10.24
CA ARG A 47 11.82 4.45 -11.20
C ARG A 47 11.43 3.23 -12.05
N SER A 48 10.50 2.43 -11.54
CA SER A 48 10.02 1.21 -12.21
C SER A 48 8.70 0.74 -11.61
N TYR A 49 8.01 -0.16 -12.30
CA TYR A 49 6.85 -0.88 -11.74
C TYR A 49 7.19 -1.69 -10.49
N TYR A 50 8.44 -2.13 -10.33
CA TYR A 50 8.88 -2.78 -9.09
C TYR A 50 8.85 -1.82 -7.90
N SER A 51 9.25 -0.56 -8.11
CA SER A 51 9.16 0.49 -7.09
C SER A 51 7.72 0.79 -6.70
N VAL A 52 6.79 0.72 -7.66
CA VAL A 52 5.34 0.80 -7.40
C VAL A 52 4.86 -0.37 -6.53
N GLN A 53 5.29 -1.60 -6.81
CA GLN A 53 4.94 -2.76 -6.00
C GLN A 53 5.43 -2.63 -4.55
N LEU A 54 6.64 -2.10 -4.36
CA LEU A 54 7.16 -1.81 -3.02
C LEU A 54 6.31 -0.75 -2.30
N ALA A 55 5.85 0.28 -3.01
CA ALA A 55 4.99 1.32 -2.42
C ALA A 55 3.64 0.75 -1.96
N ILE A 56 3.02 -0.10 -2.78
CA ILE A 56 1.78 -0.79 -2.43
C ILE A 56 1.99 -1.63 -1.17
N HIS A 57 3.04 -2.44 -1.15
CA HIS A 57 3.35 -3.31 -0.02
C HIS A 57 3.63 -2.52 1.26
N ALA A 58 4.40 -1.43 1.16
CA ALA A 58 4.70 -0.53 2.29
C ALA A 58 3.42 0.13 2.82
N ALA A 59 2.55 0.62 1.93
CA ALA A 59 1.27 1.21 2.32
C ALA A 59 0.37 0.21 3.04
N GLN A 60 0.20 -1.00 2.48
CA GLN A 60 -0.60 -2.07 3.10
C GLN A 60 -0.05 -2.46 4.47
N THR A 61 1.26 -2.69 4.56
CA THR A 61 1.90 -3.11 5.82
C THR A 61 1.78 -2.02 6.89
N PHE A 62 2.01 -0.76 6.51
CA PHE A 62 1.92 0.34 7.45
C PHE A 62 0.49 0.55 7.94
N GLY A 63 -0.50 0.53 7.05
CA GLY A 63 -1.91 0.71 7.42
C GLY A 63 -2.46 -0.42 8.29
N GLN A 64 -1.96 -1.65 8.13
CA GLN A 64 -2.27 -2.76 9.04
C GLN A 64 -1.70 -2.55 10.45
N VAL A 65 -0.48 -2.03 10.55
CA VAL A 65 0.18 -1.81 11.86
C VAL A 65 -0.32 -0.55 12.54
N ARG A 66 -0.70 0.48 11.77
CA ARG A 66 -1.11 1.79 12.26
C ARG A 66 -2.39 2.28 11.56
N PRO A 67 -3.54 1.66 11.85
CA PRO A 67 -4.81 2.05 11.24
C PRO A 67 -5.20 3.46 11.70
N ARG A 68 -5.23 4.41 10.75
CA ARG A 68 -5.66 5.79 10.99
C ARG A 68 -6.57 6.30 9.88
N PHE A 69 -6.16 6.07 8.64
CA PHE A 69 -6.93 6.37 7.43
C PHE A 69 -7.48 5.06 6.86
N ALA A 70 -8.68 5.11 6.28
CA ALA A 70 -9.33 3.93 5.71
C ALA A 70 -8.65 3.47 4.41
N GLU A 71 -8.00 4.39 3.70
CA GLU A 71 -7.34 4.10 2.45
C GLU A 71 -6.15 5.03 2.18
N THR A 72 -5.29 4.59 1.27
CA THR A 72 -4.20 5.36 0.70
C THR A 72 -4.26 5.30 -0.82
N ILE A 73 -4.29 6.47 -1.45
CA ILE A 73 -4.27 6.61 -2.91
C ILE A 73 -2.82 6.85 -3.34
N LEU A 74 -2.28 5.98 -4.18
CA LEU A 74 -0.96 6.13 -4.79
C LEU A 74 -1.11 6.66 -6.21
N LEU A 75 -0.68 7.91 -6.43
CA LEU A 75 -0.64 8.59 -7.72
C LEU A 75 0.82 8.63 -8.20
N LEU A 76 1.27 7.55 -8.85
CA LEU A 76 2.67 7.36 -9.22
C LEU A 76 2.87 7.47 -10.73
N SER A 77 3.96 8.10 -11.17
CA SER A 77 4.41 8.00 -12.56
C SER A 77 5.50 6.94 -12.74
N VAL A 78 5.50 6.24 -13.88
CA VAL A 78 6.60 5.36 -14.30
C VAL A 78 6.92 5.69 -15.74
N GLY A 79 8.09 6.27 -16.00
CA GLY A 79 8.51 6.63 -17.36
C GLY A 79 7.52 7.57 -18.08
N GLY A 80 6.90 8.49 -17.34
CA GLY A 80 5.90 9.44 -17.87
C GLY A 80 4.47 8.88 -17.94
N GLN A 81 4.24 7.60 -17.64
CA GLN A 81 2.88 7.04 -17.54
C GLN A 81 2.37 7.16 -16.11
N SER A 82 1.20 7.76 -15.93
CA SER A 82 0.56 7.90 -14.62
C SER A 82 -0.24 6.65 -14.25
N LEU A 83 -0.16 6.26 -12.98
CA LEU A 83 -0.87 5.17 -12.34
C LEU A 83 -1.59 5.72 -11.11
N GLU A 84 -2.86 5.38 -10.98
CA GLU A 84 -3.67 5.64 -9.80
C GLU A 84 -4.06 4.31 -9.18
N LEU A 85 -3.69 4.10 -7.92
CA LEU A 85 -3.90 2.85 -7.20
C LEU A 85 -4.48 3.14 -5.83
N ASN A 86 -5.57 2.46 -5.49
CA ASN A 86 -6.17 2.54 -4.16
C ASN A 86 -5.70 1.37 -3.30
N VAL A 87 -5.15 1.67 -2.13
CA VAL A 87 -4.77 0.72 -1.08
C VAL A 87 -5.73 0.89 0.10
N THR A 88 -6.72 0.03 0.20
CA THR A 88 -7.65 0.01 1.32
C THR A 88 -7.01 -0.66 2.54
N HIS A 89 -7.12 -0.01 3.70
CA HIS A 89 -6.68 -0.53 4.99
C HIS A 89 -7.88 -1.15 5.69
N ALA A 90 -7.78 -2.43 6.06
CA ALA A 90 -8.82 -3.06 6.86
C ALA A 90 -8.88 -2.39 8.25
N THR A 91 -9.82 -1.48 8.41
CA THR A 91 -10.24 -1.00 9.73
C THR A 91 -11.26 -2.02 10.21
N GLU A 92 -10.87 -2.95 11.07
CA GLU A 92 -11.79 -3.99 11.56
C GLU A 92 -13.12 -3.39 12.05
N PRO A 93 -14.25 -4.01 11.69
CA PRO A 93 -15.21 -4.46 12.68
C PRO A 93 -14.95 -5.95 12.93
N THR A 94 -14.76 -6.27 14.21
CA THR A 94 -14.84 -7.59 14.85
C THR A 94 -15.43 -8.73 13.99
N HIS A 95 -14.72 -9.85 13.95
CA HIS A 95 -15.25 -11.22 13.75
C HIS A 95 -16.30 -11.40 12.64
N ASP A 96 -15.85 -11.74 11.42
CA ASP A 96 -16.46 -12.77 10.56
C ASP A 96 -15.71 -12.82 9.22
N ALA A 97 -14.55 -13.46 9.23
CA ALA A 97 -14.00 -14.05 8.02
C ALA A 97 -13.94 -15.55 8.25
N GLU A 98 -15.08 -16.23 8.04
CA GLU A 98 -15.06 -17.64 7.69
C GLU A 98 -14.14 -17.79 6.47
N VAL A 99 -12.94 -18.29 6.72
CA VAL A 99 -11.99 -18.68 5.69
C VAL A 99 -12.61 -19.87 4.96
N SER A 100 -13.29 -19.61 3.84
CA SER A 100 -13.55 -20.64 2.85
C SER A 100 -12.19 -21.05 2.26
N THR A 101 -11.63 -22.11 2.83
CA THR A 101 -10.45 -22.78 2.29
C THR A 101 -10.83 -23.39 0.95
N GLY A 102 -10.70 -22.60 -0.11
CA GLY A 102 -10.62 -23.08 -1.49
C GLY A 102 -9.39 -23.98 -1.64
N ARG A 103 -9.60 -25.26 -1.33
CA ARG A 103 -8.63 -26.34 -1.39
C ARG A 103 -8.00 -26.45 -2.79
N ASN A 104 -6.70 -26.18 -2.87
CA ASN A 104 -5.74 -26.68 -3.85
C ASN A 104 -6.02 -26.40 -5.34
N ALA A 105 -5.44 -25.30 -5.82
CA ALA A 105 -5.01 -25.19 -7.20
C ALA A 105 -3.81 -26.12 -7.49
N ARG A 106 -3.85 -26.75 -8.67
CA ARG A 106 -2.72 -27.24 -9.49
C ARG A 106 -2.06 -28.57 -9.12
N ARG A 107 -2.71 -29.66 -9.55
CA ARG A 107 -2.03 -30.91 -9.91
C ARG A 107 -1.22 -30.65 -11.20
N ARG A 108 0.10 -30.58 -11.11
CA ARG A 108 1.00 -30.65 -12.27
C ARG A 108 1.04 -32.10 -12.74
N GLU A 109 0.38 -32.42 -13.84
CA GLU A 109 0.61 -33.68 -14.53
C GLU A 109 1.82 -33.49 -15.46
N LEU A 110 2.91 -34.18 -15.12
CA LEU A 110 4.13 -34.27 -15.91
C LEU A 110 3.85 -35.25 -17.05
N THR A 111 3.72 -34.78 -18.28
CA THR A 111 3.60 -35.65 -19.46
C THR A 111 4.98 -36.26 -19.75
N LEU A 112 5.19 -37.51 -19.37
CA LEU A 112 6.26 -38.33 -19.94
C LEU A 112 5.67 -39.05 -21.16
N ALA A 113 6.10 -38.62 -22.35
CA ALA A 113 5.80 -39.33 -23.59
C ALA A 113 6.60 -40.65 -23.63
N PRO A 114 5.99 -41.79 -24.01
CA PRO A 114 6.74 -42.96 -24.44
C PRO A 114 7.00 -42.94 -25.96
N VAL A 115 8.15 -43.50 -26.29
CA VAL A 115 8.70 -43.85 -27.62
C VAL A 115 7.77 -44.78 -28.38
#